data_AF-A0A100Y9U5-F1
#
_entry.id   AF-A0A100Y9U5-F1
#
_cell.length_a   1.000
_cell.length_b   1.000
_cell.length_c   1.000
_cell.angle_alpha   90.00
_cell.angle_beta   90.00
_cell.angle_gamma   90.00
#
_symmetry.space_group_name_H-M   'P 1'
#
loop_
_entity.id
_entity.type
_entity.pdbx_description
1 polymer ?
#
loop_
_entity_poly.entity_id
_entity_poly.type
_entity_poly.pdbx_seq_one_letter_code
_entity_poly.pdbx_strand_id
1 'polypeptide(L)'
;MNDVPYGRRTRHTLSTTVAVLVALCALTTGCSSEAEELGVAWDTPADRKAEEQGNGAWLSGDTLVHSRFDTVRGYDARTGRQSWKYVPPGRSAVCHVADDTDSSVLVLTRDGDGTSAAAKGKRCADVVAIDMNNGREIWHTPLPALDPWATRLQPYTVSAGGGIAVLLRGDDLQAVDVRTGKARWKAALPKGCVPGTTAVAERQVAALLACGGTEYLLGDKVPSDAELFVATFAPATGALLWSAPLGNRSTVPWDARADFVSADPVVVAASASGDSDSGAYFSFGKNGRPNPPIDFSGPYGEIERSRRLTAAADDSRLYALPLHRVRNSRVDPHRLTAFDLATGDPVWGGSVDDDRLDGDTGYHIIPQDGKITVLTSRHETSFFGDPSSTNSLRVLDGATGEQREVHSFPEGDDPVDALFVHEGRLIGARYKSYGSRNKPFTSYEHR
;
A
#
# COMPACT_ATOMS: atom_id res chain seq x y z
N MET A 1 63.22 46.62 16.86
CA MET A 1 63.94 47.82 16.40
C MET A 1 63.23 48.28 15.13
N ASN A 2 62.76 49.51 15.16
CA ASN A 2 61.80 50.09 14.22
C ASN A 2 62.36 50.16 12.80
N ASP A 3 61.53 49.90 11.80
CA ASP A 3 61.60 50.64 10.55
C ASP A 3 60.23 50.79 9.90
N VAL A 4 59.90 52.06 9.65
CA VAL A 4 58.76 52.54 8.87
C VAL A 4 59.33 53.01 7.53
N PRO A 5 58.61 52.82 6.41
CA PRO A 5 58.70 53.78 5.32
C PRO A 5 57.35 54.43 4.99
N TYR A 6 57.46 55.71 4.66
CA TYR A 6 56.44 56.73 4.44
C TYR A 6 56.29 57.03 2.93
N GLY A 7 55.05 57.22 2.46
CA GLY A 7 54.70 57.99 1.25
C GLY A 7 54.88 57.26 -0.10
N ARG A 8 54.09 57.50 -1.16
CA ARG A 8 53.28 58.68 -1.51
C ARG A 8 52.24 58.34 -2.60
N ARG A 9 51.14 59.11 -2.58
CA ARG A 9 49.95 59.13 -3.46
C ARG A 9 50.24 59.36 -4.95
N THR A 10 49.40 58.76 -5.79
CA THR A 10 48.68 59.32 -6.98
C THR A 10 47.78 58.19 -7.52
N ARG A 11 46.53 58.33 -7.99
CA ARG A 11 45.65 59.44 -8.38
C ARG A 11 44.22 58.90 -8.28
N HIS A 12 43.27 59.76 -7.95
CA HIS A 12 41.84 59.48 -8.04
C HIS A 12 41.42 59.26 -9.50
N THR A 13 40.75 58.14 -9.74
CA THR A 13 39.76 58.01 -10.81
C THR A 13 38.43 57.65 -10.16
N LEU A 14 37.47 58.56 -10.32
CA LEU A 14 36.05 58.30 -10.11
C LEU A 14 35.64 57.17 -11.05
N SER A 15 35.12 56.08 -10.51
CA SER A 15 34.27 55.16 -11.24
C SER A 15 33.19 54.67 -10.30
N THR A 16 32.02 55.30 -10.45
CA THR A 16 30.71 54.66 -10.49
C THR A 16 30.53 53.43 -9.60
N THR A 17 30.06 53.68 -8.39
CA THR A 17 29.08 52.80 -7.74
C THR A 17 27.87 52.68 -8.67
N VAL A 18 27.45 51.46 -9.02
CA VAL A 18 26.04 51.00 -9.04
C VAL A 18 25.99 49.54 -9.53
N ALA A 19 25.40 48.71 -8.67
CA ALA A 19 24.73 47.43 -8.93
C ALA A 19 25.57 46.24 -9.42
N VAL A 20 26.25 45.58 -8.47
CA VAL A 20 26.35 44.12 -8.47
C VAL A 20 24.94 43.58 -8.15
N LEU A 21 24.22 43.16 -9.18
CA LEU A 21 22.91 42.51 -9.07
C LEU A 21 23.09 41.01 -9.35
N VAL A 22 23.94 40.36 -8.55
CA VAL A 22 24.11 38.89 -8.55
C VAL A 22 24.43 38.47 -7.12
N ALA A 23 23.38 38.28 -6.31
CA ALA A 23 23.30 37.46 -5.09
C ALA A 23 22.18 37.97 -4.17
N LEU A 24 20.93 37.66 -4.51
CA LEU A 24 19.80 37.77 -3.57
C LEU A 24 18.66 36.84 -4.01
N CYS A 25 18.94 35.53 -4.05
CA CYS A 25 17.91 34.47 -4.09
C CYS A 25 18.09 33.43 -2.98
N ALA A 26 19.01 33.62 -2.02
CA ALA A 26 19.34 32.58 -1.05
C ALA A 26 18.72 32.76 0.34
N LEU A 27 17.99 33.84 0.64
CA LEU A 27 17.51 34.11 2.01
C LEU A 27 16.15 34.79 2.05
N THR A 28 15.14 34.19 1.42
CA THR A 28 13.72 34.31 1.80
C THR A 28 12.98 33.04 1.35
N THR A 29 12.48 32.27 2.31
CA THR A 29 11.26 31.45 2.22
C THR A 29 10.73 31.08 0.83
N GLY A 30 10.87 29.80 0.48
CA GLY A 30 9.91 29.06 -0.35
C GLY A 30 9.73 29.54 -1.78
N CYS A 31 10.67 29.20 -2.66
CA CYS A 31 10.26 28.93 -4.04
C CYS A 31 9.30 27.74 -3.97
N SER A 32 8.00 28.02 -3.99
CA SER A 32 6.98 27.04 -4.37
C SER A 32 7.43 26.48 -5.71
N SER A 33 7.91 25.24 -5.74
CA SER A 33 8.13 24.53 -6.99
C SER A 33 6.77 24.48 -7.68
N GLU A 34 6.58 25.27 -8.73
CA GLU A 34 5.39 25.14 -9.59
C GLU A 34 5.35 23.67 -10.04
N ALA A 35 4.19 23.04 -9.88
CA ALA A 35 4.02 21.65 -10.25
C ALA A 35 4.27 21.50 -11.75
N GLU A 36 5.13 20.56 -12.12
CA GLU A 36 5.35 20.24 -13.52
C GLU A 36 4.14 19.47 -14.06
N GLU A 37 3.55 19.90 -15.16
CA GLU A 37 2.38 19.24 -15.75
C GLU A 37 2.82 18.03 -16.57
N LEU A 38 2.30 16.85 -16.24
CA LEU A 38 2.55 15.64 -16.99
C LEU A 38 1.71 15.61 -18.28
N GLY A 39 2.32 15.18 -19.38
CA GLY A 39 1.64 14.88 -20.64
C GLY A 39 1.19 13.43 -20.71
N VAL A 40 0.04 13.15 -21.32
CA VAL A 40 -0.39 11.77 -21.61
C VAL A 40 0.34 11.25 -22.85
N ALA A 41 1.15 10.21 -22.67
CA ALA A 41 1.83 9.51 -23.76
C ALA A 41 0.89 8.49 -24.44
N TRP A 42 0.15 7.72 -23.64
CA TRP A 42 -0.87 6.79 -24.13
C TRP A 42 -1.86 6.39 -23.04
N ASP A 43 -3.00 5.85 -23.48
CA ASP A 43 -4.06 5.31 -22.63
C ASP A 43 -4.45 3.90 -23.05
N THR A 44 -4.82 3.07 -22.08
CA THR A 44 -5.51 1.81 -22.36
C THR A 44 -7.00 2.02 -22.67
N PRO A 45 -7.65 1.09 -23.37
CA PRO A 45 -9.09 1.12 -23.55
C PRO A 45 -9.83 1.13 -22.22
N ALA A 46 -10.84 2.00 -22.10
CA ALA A 46 -11.65 2.09 -20.90
C ALA A 46 -12.39 0.78 -20.61
N ASP A 47 -12.37 0.37 -19.36
CA ASP A 47 -13.15 -0.76 -18.88
C ASP A 47 -14.62 -0.37 -18.68
N ARG A 48 -15.48 -1.36 -18.88
CA ARG A 48 -16.87 -1.27 -18.40
C ARG A 48 -16.88 -1.25 -16.88
N LYS A 49 -17.94 -0.67 -16.30
CA LYS A 49 -18.22 -0.74 -14.85
C LYS A 49 -18.06 -2.19 -14.35
N ALA A 50 -17.35 -2.34 -13.24
CA ALA A 50 -17.00 -3.63 -12.64
C ALA A 50 -17.38 -3.65 -11.15
N GLU A 51 -17.48 -4.86 -10.59
CA GLU A 51 -17.62 -5.09 -9.16
C GLU A 51 -16.28 -4.85 -8.44
N GLU A 52 -16.32 -4.72 -7.11
CA GLU A 52 -15.15 -4.37 -6.30
C GLU A 52 -14.11 -5.48 -6.16
N GLN A 53 -14.53 -6.72 -6.34
CA GLN A 53 -13.74 -7.91 -6.00
C GLN A 53 -12.68 -8.24 -7.04
N GLY A 54 -11.53 -8.75 -6.58
CA GLY A 54 -10.47 -9.28 -7.45
C GLY A 54 -9.77 -8.24 -8.34
N ASN A 55 -9.90 -6.95 -8.02
CA ASN A 55 -9.28 -5.87 -8.78
C ASN A 55 -7.85 -5.61 -8.29
N GLY A 56 -6.93 -5.38 -9.23
CA GLY A 56 -5.54 -5.06 -8.91
C GLY A 56 -4.73 -4.81 -10.18
N ALA A 57 -3.55 -4.22 -10.02
CA ALA A 57 -2.65 -3.93 -11.12
C ALA A 57 -1.19 -4.22 -10.76
N TRP A 58 -0.41 -4.66 -11.75
CA TRP A 58 1.01 -5.02 -11.59
C TRP A 58 1.81 -4.70 -12.85
N LEU A 59 3.13 -4.55 -12.68
CA LEU A 59 4.09 -4.47 -13.78
C LEU A 59 5.04 -5.68 -13.72
N SER A 60 5.14 -6.43 -14.82
CA SER A 60 6.05 -7.56 -15.00
C SER A 60 6.86 -7.37 -16.27
N GLY A 61 8.09 -6.88 -16.13
CA GLY A 61 8.94 -6.53 -17.27
C GLY A 61 8.29 -5.48 -18.17
N ASP A 62 7.94 -5.88 -19.39
CA ASP A 62 7.27 -5.02 -20.39
C ASP A 62 5.73 -5.18 -20.39
N THR A 63 5.17 -5.94 -19.44
CA THR A 63 3.72 -6.22 -19.39
C THR A 63 3.07 -5.62 -18.14
N LEU A 64 2.10 -4.74 -18.35
CA LEU A 64 1.16 -4.30 -17.33
C LEU A 64 0.01 -5.29 -17.21
N VAL A 65 -0.32 -5.73 -16.01
CA VAL A 65 -1.38 -6.69 -15.75
C VAL A 65 -2.50 -6.02 -14.96
N HIS A 66 -3.73 -6.12 -15.45
CA HIS A 66 -4.93 -5.66 -14.74
C HIS A 66 -5.83 -6.85 -14.46
N SER A 67 -6.12 -7.10 -13.19
CA SER A 67 -7.13 -8.07 -12.77
C SER A 67 -8.45 -7.38 -12.50
N ARG A 68 -9.52 -8.07 -12.85
CA ARG A 68 -10.90 -7.74 -12.53
C ARG A 68 -11.64 -8.98 -12.07
N PHE A 69 -12.79 -8.79 -11.42
CA PHE A 69 -13.68 -9.89 -11.03
C PHE A 69 -13.99 -10.91 -12.15
N ASP A 70 -13.99 -10.50 -13.43
CA ASP A 70 -14.39 -11.36 -14.56
C ASP A 70 -13.26 -11.73 -15.54
N THR A 71 -12.08 -11.11 -15.41
CA THR A 71 -10.99 -11.30 -16.38
C THR A 71 -9.67 -10.77 -15.84
N VAL A 72 -8.57 -11.32 -16.32
CA VAL A 72 -7.24 -10.73 -16.17
C VAL A 72 -6.71 -10.38 -17.56
N ARG A 73 -6.08 -9.22 -17.72
CA ARG A 73 -5.54 -8.75 -19.00
C ARG A 73 -4.11 -8.29 -18.86
N GLY A 74 -3.33 -8.54 -19.90
CA GLY A 74 -2.00 -7.97 -20.07
C GLY A 74 -1.99 -6.90 -21.15
N TYR A 75 -1.26 -5.83 -20.90
CA TYR A 75 -1.04 -4.73 -21.82
C TYR A 75 0.46 -4.52 -21.98
N ASP A 76 0.89 -4.21 -23.19
CA ASP A 76 2.27 -3.76 -23.46
C ASP A 76 2.51 -2.40 -22.78
N ALA A 77 3.54 -2.33 -21.93
CA ALA A 77 3.84 -1.15 -21.12
C ALA A 77 4.39 0.04 -21.94
N ARG A 78 4.81 -0.17 -23.19
CA ARG A 78 5.28 0.91 -24.07
C ARG A 78 4.16 1.59 -24.83
N THR A 79 3.09 0.85 -25.13
CA THR A 79 2.04 1.27 -26.07
C THR A 79 0.62 1.25 -25.50
N GLY A 80 0.40 0.63 -24.34
CA GLY A 80 -0.94 0.44 -23.75
C GLY A 80 -1.83 -0.54 -24.52
N ARG A 81 -1.30 -1.25 -25.52
CA ARG A 81 -2.09 -2.20 -26.32
C ARG A 81 -2.27 -3.50 -25.56
N GLN A 82 -3.48 -4.06 -25.57
CA GLN A 82 -3.74 -5.35 -24.95
C GLN A 82 -2.96 -6.47 -25.68
N SER A 83 -2.09 -7.15 -24.94
CA SER A 83 -1.26 -8.26 -25.44
C SER A 83 -1.95 -9.61 -25.27
N TRP A 84 -2.66 -9.81 -24.15
CA TRP A 84 -3.34 -11.06 -23.86
C TRP A 84 -4.54 -10.85 -22.93
N LYS A 85 -5.39 -11.88 -22.84
CA LYS A 85 -6.56 -11.91 -21.95
C LYS A 85 -6.79 -13.31 -21.41
N TYR A 86 -6.90 -13.41 -20.10
CA TYR A 86 -7.37 -14.58 -19.38
C TYR A 86 -8.82 -14.38 -18.95
N VAL A 87 -9.66 -15.37 -19.25
CA VAL A 87 -11.05 -15.45 -18.77
C VAL A 87 -11.13 -16.68 -17.89
N PRO A 88 -11.47 -16.53 -16.59
CA PRO A 88 -11.62 -17.68 -15.72
C PRO A 88 -12.57 -18.73 -16.32
N PRO A 89 -12.21 -20.03 -16.29
CA PRO A 89 -13.06 -21.11 -16.76
C PRO A 89 -14.50 -21.02 -16.21
N GLY A 90 -15.49 -21.34 -17.05
CA GLY A 90 -16.90 -21.21 -16.68
C GLY A 90 -17.38 -19.78 -16.38
N ARG A 91 -16.52 -18.75 -16.62
CA ARG A 91 -16.75 -17.37 -16.19
C ARG A 91 -16.96 -17.27 -14.67
N SER A 92 -16.19 -18.04 -13.90
CA SER A 92 -16.09 -17.90 -12.44
C SER A 92 -15.64 -16.48 -12.06
N ALA A 93 -16.04 -15.99 -10.89
CA ALA A 93 -15.53 -14.70 -10.41
C ALA A 93 -14.12 -14.87 -9.81
N VAL A 94 -13.24 -13.92 -10.08
CA VAL A 94 -12.01 -13.70 -9.31
C VAL A 94 -12.42 -13.06 -7.99
N CYS A 95 -12.08 -13.71 -6.89
CA CYS A 95 -12.42 -13.23 -5.56
C CYS A 95 -11.37 -12.29 -4.99
N HIS A 96 -10.12 -12.74 -5.04
CA HIS A 96 -8.96 -12.10 -4.45
C HIS A 96 -7.76 -12.34 -5.34
N VAL A 97 -6.82 -11.39 -5.32
CA VAL A 97 -5.55 -11.51 -6.02
C VAL A 97 -4.48 -11.12 -5.01
N ALA A 98 -3.39 -11.88 -4.94
CA ALA A 98 -2.29 -11.53 -4.06
C ALA A 98 -1.71 -10.17 -4.48
N ASP A 99 -1.62 -9.24 -3.54
CA ASP A 99 -1.10 -7.89 -3.78
C ASP A 99 0.37 -7.93 -4.19
N ASP A 100 1.17 -8.71 -3.47
CA ASP A 100 2.56 -8.99 -3.81
C ASP A 100 2.64 -10.14 -4.82
N THR A 101 3.37 -9.89 -5.90
CA THR A 101 3.65 -10.90 -6.93
C THR A 101 5.14 -11.02 -7.10
N ASP A 102 5.63 -12.25 -7.27
CA ASP A 102 6.91 -12.41 -7.94
C ASP A 102 6.80 -11.85 -9.35
N SER A 103 7.90 -11.25 -9.81
CA SER A 103 8.01 -10.41 -11.01
C SER A 103 7.58 -11.02 -12.36
N SER A 104 6.91 -12.18 -12.39
CA SER A 104 6.17 -12.65 -13.57
C SER A 104 4.99 -13.62 -13.31
N VAL A 105 4.53 -13.83 -12.07
CA VAL A 105 3.41 -14.76 -11.81
C VAL A 105 2.38 -14.11 -10.91
N LEU A 106 1.14 -14.05 -11.41
CA LEU A 106 -0.01 -13.57 -10.66
C LEU A 106 -0.69 -14.75 -9.96
N VAL A 107 -0.92 -14.64 -8.66
CA VAL A 107 -1.69 -15.65 -7.90
C VAL A 107 -3.01 -15.07 -7.47
N LEU A 108 -4.10 -15.76 -7.78
CA LEU A 108 -5.46 -15.33 -7.45
C LEU A 108 -6.31 -16.48 -6.92
N THR A 109 -7.41 -16.14 -6.27
CA THR A 109 -8.48 -17.08 -5.97
C THR A 109 -9.71 -16.81 -6.82
N ARG A 110 -10.44 -17.87 -7.15
CA ARG A 110 -11.67 -17.79 -7.93
C ARG A 110 -12.75 -18.73 -7.41
N ASP A 111 -13.99 -18.50 -7.84
CA ASP A 111 -15.05 -19.48 -7.63
C ASP A 111 -14.68 -20.83 -8.26
N GLY A 112 -15.12 -21.91 -7.64
CA GLY A 112 -14.96 -23.25 -8.19
C GLY A 112 -15.68 -23.43 -9.53
N ASP A 113 -15.16 -24.33 -10.36
CA ASP A 113 -15.79 -24.68 -11.63
C ASP A 113 -17.25 -25.15 -11.42
N GLY A 114 -18.17 -24.65 -12.25
CA GLY A 114 -19.60 -24.99 -12.18
C GLY A 114 -20.41 -24.25 -11.10
N THR A 115 -19.83 -23.26 -10.42
CA THR A 115 -20.56 -22.42 -9.45
C THR A 115 -21.77 -21.74 -10.08
N SER A 116 -22.94 -21.86 -9.43
CA SER A 116 -24.18 -21.26 -9.90
C SER A 116 -24.10 -19.73 -9.85
N ALA A 117 -24.86 -19.04 -10.72
CA ALA A 117 -24.84 -17.58 -10.79
C ALA A 117 -25.13 -16.89 -9.44
N ALA A 118 -25.99 -17.47 -8.60
CA ALA A 118 -26.35 -16.93 -7.28
C ALA A 118 -25.26 -17.10 -6.20
N ALA A 119 -24.27 -17.96 -6.45
CA ALA A 119 -23.17 -18.28 -5.55
C ALA A 119 -21.82 -17.70 -6.00
N LYS A 120 -21.77 -16.99 -7.14
CA LYS A 120 -20.55 -16.34 -7.62
C LYS A 120 -20.05 -15.28 -6.64
N GLY A 121 -18.73 -15.23 -6.46
CA GLY A 121 -18.05 -14.32 -5.52
C GLY A 121 -18.25 -14.68 -4.04
N LYS A 122 -18.90 -15.82 -3.73
CA LYS A 122 -19.19 -16.24 -2.34
C LYS A 122 -18.38 -17.44 -1.88
N ARG A 123 -17.78 -18.20 -2.79
CA ARG A 123 -17.06 -19.44 -2.48
C ARG A 123 -15.81 -19.55 -3.33
N CYS A 124 -14.78 -18.85 -2.89
CA CYS A 124 -13.46 -18.86 -3.50
C CYS A 124 -12.83 -20.23 -3.20
N ALA A 125 -12.95 -21.14 -4.15
CA ALA A 125 -12.67 -22.55 -3.95
C ALA A 125 -11.42 -23.01 -4.69
N ASP A 126 -10.85 -22.19 -5.58
CA ASP A 126 -9.63 -22.50 -6.30
C ASP A 126 -8.60 -21.39 -6.14
N VAL A 127 -7.33 -21.78 -6.03
CA VAL A 127 -6.17 -20.89 -6.24
C VAL A 127 -5.59 -21.17 -7.62
N VAL A 128 -5.27 -20.11 -8.34
CA VAL A 128 -4.74 -20.15 -9.71
C VAL A 128 -3.48 -19.31 -9.79
N ALA A 129 -2.47 -19.81 -10.50
CA ALA A 129 -1.33 -19.03 -10.93
C ALA A 129 -1.36 -18.77 -12.44
N ILE A 130 -1.10 -17.53 -12.82
CA ILE A 130 -1.11 -17.05 -14.20
C ILE A 130 0.27 -16.47 -14.54
N ASP A 131 0.83 -16.88 -15.67
CA ASP A 131 2.04 -16.27 -16.22
C ASP A 131 1.70 -14.86 -16.74
N MET A 132 2.28 -13.84 -16.12
CA MET A 132 1.99 -12.45 -16.43
C MET A 132 2.48 -12.02 -17.82
N ASN A 133 3.37 -12.79 -18.46
CA ASN A 133 3.88 -12.43 -19.79
C ASN A 133 2.91 -12.81 -20.91
N ASN A 134 2.08 -13.84 -20.70
CA ASN A 134 1.24 -14.41 -21.77
C ASN A 134 -0.20 -14.74 -21.34
N GLY A 135 -0.54 -14.57 -20.06
CA GLY A 135 -1.87 -14.83 -19.52
C GLY A 135 -2.24 -16.30 -19.40
N ARG A 136 -1.28 -17.22 -19.56
CA ARG A 136 -1.54 -18.66 -19.46
C ARG A 136 -1.62 -19.07 -17.99
N GLU A 137 -2.67 -19.80 -17.67
CA GLU A 137 -2.75 -20.54 -16.40
C GLU A 137 -1.62 -21.57 -16.34
N ILE A 138 -0.79 -21.50 -15.29
CA ILE A 138 0.36 -22.38 -15.09
C ILE A 138 -0.05 -23.59 -14.25
N TRP A 139 -0.80 -23.34 -13.19
CA TRP A 139 -1.37 -24.36 -12.32
C TRP A 139 -2.60 -23.80 -11.60
N HIS A 140 -3.44 -24.70 -11.13
CA HIS A 140 -4.49 -24.39 -10.15
C HIS A 140 -4.53 -25.50 -9.10
N THR A 141 -5.08 -25.18 -7.94
CA THR A 141 -5.36 -26.15 -6.88
C THR A 141 -6.66 -25.79 -6.18
N PRO A 142 -7.51 -26.78 -5.87
CA PRO A 142 -8.66 -26.53 -5.02
C PRO A 142 -8.21 -26.18 -3.60
N LEU A 143 -8.96 -25.28 -2.97
CA LEU A 143 -8.96 -24.99 -1.55
C LEU A 143 -10.09 -25.75 -0.88
N PRO A 144 -9.89 -26.24 0.35
CA PRO A 144 -11.00 -26.69 1.16
C PRO A 144 -11.97 -25.53 1.36
N ALA A 145 -13.27 -25.83 1.37
CA ALA A 145 -14.26 -24.82 1.70
C ALA A 145 -13.91 -24.19 3.03
N LEU A 146 -13.76 -22.86 3.06
CA LEU A 146 -13.60 -22.16 4.30
C LEU A 146 -14.86 -22.35 5.14
N ASP A 147 -14.61 -22.51 6.42
CA ASP A 147 -15.63 -22.46 7.42
C ASP A 147 -16.26 -21.03 7.41
N PRO A 148 -17.60 -20.89 7.34
CA PRO A 148 -18.25 -19.57 7.37
C PRO A 148 -17.82 -18.70 8.55
N TRP A 149 -17.53 -19.29 9.71
CA TRP A 149 -17.11 -18.60 10.92
C TRP A 149 -15.65 -18.12 10.83
N ALA A 150 -14.81 -18.81 10.06
CA ALA A 150 -13.40 -18.46 9.86
C ALA A 150 -13.18 -17.24 8.95
N THR A 151 -14.20 -16.80 8.21
CA THR A 151 -14.08 -15.71 7.22
C THR A 151 -13.61 -14.37 7.78
N ARG A 152 -13.73 -14.11 9.09
CA ARG A 152 -13.20 -12.89 9.74
C ARG A 152 -11.68 -12.89 9.90
N LEU A 153 -11.11 -14.02 10.31
CA LEU A 153 -9.66 -14.20 10.41
C LEU A 153 -9.04 -14.51 9.06
N GLN A 154 -9.83 -15.02 8.13
CA GLN A 154 -9.40 -15.56 6.85
C GLN A 154 -10.09 -14.85 5.66
N PRO A 155 -10.09 -13.51 5.58
CA PRO A 155 -10.73 -12.79 4.47
C PRO A 155 -10.06 -13.16 3.14
N TYR A 156 -8.76 -13.46 3.18
CA TYR A 156 -7.95 -13.83 2.02
C TYR A 156 -7.23 -15.15 2.29
N THR A 157 -7.35 -16.09 1.36
CA THR A 157 -6.78 -17.45 1.48
C THR A 157 -5.41 -17.60 0.84
N VAL A 158 -4.91 -16.54 0.21
CA VAL A 158 -3.65 -16.57 -0.52
C VAL A 158 -2.89 -15.26 -0.42
N SER A 159 -1.58 -15.39 -0.20
CA SER A 159 -0.59 -14.32 -0.31
C SER A 159 0.60 -14.86 -1.11
N ALA A 160 1.34 -14.02 -1.83
CA ALA A 160 2.45 -14.46 -2.66
C ALA A 160 3.62 -13.48 -2.60
N GLY A 161 4.82 -13.95 -2.95
CA GLY A 161 6.06 -13.17 -2.96
C GLY A 161 7.29 -14.05 -2.73
N GLY A 162 8.47 -13.57 -3.11
CA GLY A 162 9.76 -14.22 -2.81
C GLY A 162 9.90 -15.66 -3.33
N GLY A 163 9.24 -16.01 -4.44
CA GLY A 163 9.24 -17.33 -5.06
C GLY A 163 8.11 -18.26 -4.62
N ILE A 164 7.25 -17.85 -3.70
CA ILE A 164 6.24 -18.71 -3.06
C ILE A 164 4.85 -18.10 -3.08
N ALA A 165 3.84 -18.98 -3.04
CA ALA A 165 2.48 -18.64 -2.66
C ALA A 165 2.14 -19.37 -1.36
N VAL A 166 1.65 -18.62 -0.39
CA VAL A 166 1.22 -19.12 0.92
C VAL A 166 -0.29 -19.30 0.87
N LEU A 167 -0.74 -20.53 1.10
CA LEU A 167 -2.12 -20.95 1.02
C LEU A 167 -2.62 -21.31 2.40
N LEU A 168 -3.79 -20.80 2.73
CA LEU A 168 -4.54 -21.17 3.91
C LEU A 168 -5.44 -22.37 3.59
N ARG A 169 -5.14 -23.54 4.14
CA ARG A 169 -5.88 -24.79 3.87
C ARG A 169 -6.51 -25.32 5.15
N GLY A 170 -7.70 -24.81 5.46
CA GLY A 170 -8.37 -25.09 6.73
C GLY A 170 -7.58 -24.48 7.89
N ASP A 171 -7.03 -25.34 8.75
CA ASP A 171 -6.27 -24.91 9.94
C ASP A 171 -4.74 -24.97 9.70
N ASP A 172 -4.33 -25.19 8.45
CA ASP A 172 -2.93 -25.31 8.05
C ASP A 172 -2.47 -24.12 7.19
N LEU A 173 -1.20 -23.73 7.40
CA LEU A 173 -0.49 -22.81 6.52
C LEU A 173 0.51 -23.57 5.64
N GLN A 174 0.33 -23.52 4.33
CA GLN A 174 1.16 -24.25 3.36
C GLN A 174 1.74 -23.32 2.32
N ALA A 175 3.05 -23.38 2.09
CA ALA A 175 3.65 -22.73 0.93
C ALA A 175 3.80 -23.69 -0.25
N VAL A 176 3.52 -23.14 -1.43
CA VAL A 176 3.80 -23.77 -2.71
C VAL A 176 4.77 -22.88 -3.50
N ASP A 177 5.53 -23.50 -4.39
CA ASP A 177 6.32 -22.79 -5.38
C ASP A 177 5.39 -22.02 -6.33
N VAL A 178 5.61 -20.71 -6.50
CA VAL A 178 4.67 -19.87 -7.27
C VAL A 178 4.57 -20.29 -8.73
N ARG A 179 5.63 -20.87 -9.32
CA ARG A 179 5.67 -21.22 -10.75
C ARG A 179 5.13 -22.61 -11.03
N THR A 180 5.29 -23.54 -10.11
CA THR A 180 5.00 -24.96 -10.33
C THR A 180 3.83 -25.48 -9.51
N GLY A 181 3.38 -24.73 -8.49
CA GLY A 181 2.34 -25.15 -7.56
C GLY A 181 2.75 -26.29 -6.63
N LYS A 182 4.02 -26.73 -6.70
CA LYS A 182 4.53 -27.83 -5.87
C LYS A 182 4.65 -27.38 -4.42
N ALA A 183 4.20 -28.22 -3.51
CA ALA A 183 4.36 -28.00 -2.07
C ALA A 183 5.85 -27.82 -1.74
N ARG A 184 6.17 -26.75 -0.99
CA ARG A 184 7.52 -26.52 -0.45
C ARG A 184 7.58 -26.89 1.01
N TRP A 185 6.63 -26.39 1.80
CA TRP A 185 6.55 -26.67 3.22
C TRP A 185 5.13 -26.47 3.75
N LYS A 186 4.90 -27.03 4.93
CA LYS A 186 3.73 -26.78 5.77
C LYS A 186 4.26 -26.23 7.09
N ALA A 187 3.76 -25.08 7.53
CA ALA A 187 4.26 -24.43 8.74
C ALA A 187 3.90 -25.25 9.98
N ALA A 188 4.84 -25.31 10.92
CA ALA A 188 4.57 -25.81 12.26
C ALA A 188 3.99 -24.67 13.10
N LEU A 189 2.67 -24.55 13.10
CA LEU A 189 1.97 -23.54 13.89
C LEU A 189 2.11 -23.83 15.40
N PRO A 190 2.14 -22.79 16.25
CA PRO A 190 2.10 -22.99 17.69
C PRO A 190 0.83 -23.77 18.10
N LYS A 191 0.95 -24.62 19.13
CA LYS A 191 -0.15 -25.48 19.57
C LYS A 191 -1.35 -24.65 20.02
N GLY A 192 -2.54 -24.99 19.50
CA GLY A 192 -3.78 -24.30 19.86
C GLY A 192 -3.98 -22.95 19.16
N CYS A 193 -3.21 -22.69 18.09
CA CYS A 193 -3.39 -21.54 17.23
C CYS A 193 -4.04 -21.93 15.91
N VAL A 194 -4.94 -21.09 15.42
CA VAL A 194 -5.56 -21.18 14.09
C VAL A 194 -5.01 -20.05 13.22
N PRO A 195 -4.50 -20.34 12.00
CA PRO A 195 -3.96 -19.33 11.12
C PRO A 195 -5.04 -18.47 10.47
N GLY A 196 -4.74 -17.20 10.28
CA GLY A 196 -5.57 -16.19 9.61
C GLY A 196 -4.88 -15.60 8.38
N THR A 197 -5.15 -14.33 8.11
CA THR A 197 -4.50 -13.53 7.06
C THR A 197 -2.99 -13.68 7.11
N THR A 198 -2.38 -13.71 5.93
CA THR A 198 -0.93 -13.78 5.76
C THR A 198 -0.41 -12.66 4.88
N ALA A 199 0.88 -12.35 5.01
CA ALA A 199 1.61 -11.47 4.13
C ALA A 199 3.01 -12.04 3.89
N VAL A 200 3.58 -11.82 2.70
CA VAL A 200 4.84 -12.44 2.28
C VAL A 200 5.82 -11.35 1.90
N ALA A 201 6.98 -11.35 2.54
CA ALA A 201 8.14 -10.55 2.13
C ALA A 201 9.32 -11.48 1.80
N GLU A 202 10.36 -10.92 1.18
CA GLU A 202 11.56 -11.67 0.80
C GLU A 202 12.20 -12.40 2.00
N ARG A 203 12.22 -11.75 3.18
CA ARG A 203 12.89 -12.30 4.38
C ARG A 203 12.00 -13.16 5.25
N GLN A 204 10.67 -13.02 5.17
CA GLN A 204 9.74 -13.73 6.06
C GLN A 204 8.31 -13.79 5.52
N VAL A 205 7.60 -14.83 5.93
CA VAL A 205 6.13 -14.92 5.83
C VAL A 205 5.55 -14.53 7.17
N ALA A 206 4.68 -13.53 7.21
CA ALA A 206 3.94 -13.14 8.40
C ALA A 206 2.53 -13.73 8.37
N ALA A 207 2.02 -14.15 9.52
CA ALA A 207 0.66 -14.64 9.68
C ALA A 207 0.03 -14.08 10.96
N LEU A 208 -1.23 -13.66 10.86
CA LEU A 208 -2.08 -13.47 12.03
C LEU A 208 -2.57 -14.83 12.48
N LEU A 209 -2.53 -15.07 13.79
CA LEU A 209 -3.00 -16.31 14.40
C LEU A 209 -4.02 -15.98 15.49
N ALA A 210 -5.10 -16.75 15.57
CA ALA A 210 -5.94 -16.76 16.76
C ALA A 210 -5.46 -17.86 17.70
N CYS A 211 -5.04 -17.50 18.90
CA CYS A 211 -4.40 -18.42 19.85
C CYS A 211 -5.04 -18.36 21.23
N GLY A 212 -5.01 -19.49 21.93
CA GLY A 212 -5.47 -19.58 23.32
C GLY A 212 -6.98 -19.63 23.44
N GLY A 213 -7.46 -19.30 24.64
CA GLY A 213 -8.87 -19.38 25.03
C GLY A 213 -9.34 -20.79 25.40
N THR A 214 -10.48 -20.86 26.07
CA THR A 214 -11.11 -22.10 26.55
C THR A 214 -12.61 -22.17 26.31
N GLU A 215 -13.25 -21.05 25.97
CA GLU A 215 -14.69 -20.96 25.80
C GLU A 215 -15.06 -21.21 24.35
N TYR A 216 -15.56 -22.41 24.07
CA TYR A 216 -16.09 -22.77 22.75
C TYR A 216 -17.61 -22.57 22.74
N LEU A 217 -18.11 -21.71 21.86
CA LEU A 217 -19.52 -21.74 21.49
C LEU A 217 -19.76 -22.93 20.55
N LEU A 218 -20.99 -23.42 20.51
CA LEU A 218 -21.34 -24.66 19.84
C LEU A 218 -21.10 -24.57 18.32
N GLY A 219 -20.03 -25.22 17.84
CA GLY A 219 -19.63 -25.22 16.43
C GLY A 219 -18.39 -24.37 16.12
N ASP A 220 -17.91 -23.57 17.07
CA ASP A 220 -16.73 -22.72 16.86
C ASP A 220 -15.43 -23.52 16.95
N LYS A 221 -14.50 -23.24 16.03
CA LYS A 221 -13.14 -23.79 16.08
C LYS A 221 -12.17 -22.95 16.90
N VAL A 222 -12.46 -21.65 17.00
CA VAL A 222 -11.65 -20.68 17.73
C VAL A 222 -12.43 -20.31 18.99
N PRO A 223 -11.85 -20.44 20.20
CA PRO A 223 -12.51 -20.01 21.42
C PRO A 223 -12.92 -18.53 21.37
N SER A 224 -14.07 -18.17 21.94
CA SER A 224 -14.56 -16.79 21.98
C SER A 224 -13.62 -15.86 22.74
N ASP A 225 -12.82 -16.40 23.65
CA ASP A 225 -11.80 -15.71 24.45
C ASP A 225 -10.37 -15.83 23.87
N ALA A 226 -10.21 -16.31 22.63
CA ALA A 226 -8.91 -16.34 21.96
C ALA A 226 -8.39 -14.92 21.62
N GLU A 227 -7.08 -14.80 21.49
CA GLU A 227 -6.41 -13.52 21.22
C GLU A 227 -5.64 -13.56 19.89
N LEU A 228 -5.45 -12.39 19.27
CA LEU A 228 -4.59 -12.26 18.09
C LEU A 228 -3.12 -12.31 18.46
N PHE A 229 -2.39 -13.14 17.71
CA PHE A 229 -0.96 -13.25 17.71
C PHE A 229 -0.43 -12.94 16.30
N VAL A 230 0.81 -12.49 16.25
CA VAL A 230 1.59 -12.39 15.01
C VAL A 230 2.68 -13.46 15.07
N ALA A 231 2.80 -14.24 14.02
CA ALA A 231 3.91 -15.17 13.85
C ALA A 231 4.62 -14.92 12.53
N THR A 232 5.92 -15.19 12.49
CA THR A 232 6.70 -15.17 11.26
C THR A 232 7.38 -16.50 11.01
N PHE A 233 7.55 -16.81 9.73
CA PHE A 233 8.11 -18.06 9.26
C PHE A 233 9.19 -17.80 8.22
N ALA A 234 10.23 -18.63 8.23
CA ALA A 234 11.28 -18.59 7.22
C ALA A 234 10.69 -18.96 5.83
N PRO A 235 10.82 -18.12 4.78
CA PRO A 235 10.17 -18.38 3.48
C PRO A 235 10.66 -19.66 2.81
N ALA A 236 11.91 -20.06 3.09
CA ALA A 236 12.50 -21.26 2.50
C ALA A 236 11.98 -22.57 3.12
N THR A 237 11.66 -22.59 4.41
CA THR A 237 11.42 -23.83 5.17
C THR A 237 10.10 -23.89 5.92
N GLY A 238 9.41 -22.76 6.11
CA GLY A 238 8.22 -22.65 6.95
C GLY A 238 8.53 -22.79 8.45
N ALA A 239 9.80 -22.73 8.84
CA ALA A 239 10.20 -22.78 10.25
C ALA A 239 9.75 -21.51 10.97
N LEU A 240 9.11 -21.67 12.13
CA LEU A 240 8.72 -20.55 12.99
C LEU A 240 9.98 -19.79 13.43
N LEU A 241 10.04 -18.50 13.08
CA LEU A 241 11.11 -17.60 13.49
C LEU A 241 10.79 -17.01 14.87
N TRP A 242 9.57 -16.48 15.02
CA TRP A 242 9.05 -15.98 16.28
C TRP A 242 7.51 -15.92 16.25
N SER A 243 6.90 -15.81 17.43
CA SER A 243 5.47 -15.52 17.62
C SER A 243 5.29 -14.64 18.86
N ALA A 244 4.37 -13.69 18.81
CA ALA A 244 4.07 -12.77 19.90
C ALA A 244 2.58 -12.37 19.92
N PRO A 245 1.98 -12.08 21.09
CA PRO A 245 0.67 -11.46 21.17
C PRO A 245 0.66 -10.10 20.46
N LEU A 246 -0.42 -9.81 19.72
CA LEU A 246 -0.52 -8.58 18.93
C LEU A 246 -0.49 -7.32 19.80
N GLY A 247 -1.33 -7.28 20.84
CA GLY A 247 -1.52 -6.08 21.67
C GLY A 247 -0.56 -5.90 22.84
N ASN A 248 0.45 -6.79 22.98
CA ASN A 248 1.47 -6.79 24.05
C ASN A 248 0.89 -6.74 25.48
N ARG A 249 0.47 -5.55 25.95
CA ARG A 249 -0.10 -5.32 27.29
C ARG A 249 -1.61 -5.42 27.33
N SER A 250 -2.28 -5.04 26.24
CA SER A 250 -3.72 -5.09 26.11
C SER A 250 -4.06 -6.23 25.17
N THR A 251 -4.89 -7.17 25.60
CA THR A 251 -5.38 -8.23 24.72
C THR A 251 -6.10 -7.62 23.52
N VAL A 252 -5.74 -8.07 22.32
CA VAL A 252 -6.54 -7.83 21.11
C VAL A 252 -7.29 -9.14 20.83
N PRO A 253 -8.63 -9.15 20.93
CA PRO A 253 -9.41 -10.37 20.74
C PRO A 253 -9.31 -10.85 19.30
N TRP A 254 -9.45 -12.16 19.07
CA TRP A 254 -9.33 -12.75 17.73
C TRP A 254 -10.33 -12.20 16.71
N ASP A 255 -11.47 -11.69 17.17
CA ASP A 255 -12.52 -11.15 16.32
C ASP A 255 -12.27 -9.69 15.90
N ALA A 256 -11.19 -9.06 16.39
CA ALA A 256 -10.74 -7.76 15.95
C ALA A 256 -10.41 -7.77 14.46
N ARG A 257 -10.83 -6.72 13.76
CA ARG A 257 -10.43 -6.48 12.38
C ARG A 257 -8.94 -6.14 12.36
N ALA A 258 -8.15 -7.02 11.77
CA ALA A 258 -6.70 -6.88 11.65
C ALA A 258 -6.22 -7.25 10.24
N ASP A 259 -5.27 -6.48 9.71
CA ASP A 259 -4.63 -6.77 8.44
C ASP A 259 -3.18 -6.27 8.42
N PHE A 260 -2.35 -6.85 7.56
CA PHE A 260 -0.96 -6.44 7.41
C PHE A 260 -0.87 -5.15 6.59
N VAL A 261 -0.09 -4.21 7.11
CA VAL A 261 0.40 -3.05 6.35
C VAL A 261 1.75 -3.38 5.72
N SER A 262 2.58 -4.17 6.41
CA SER A 262 3.83 -4.71 5.86
C SER A 262 4.18 -6.05 6.52
N ALA A 263 4.75 -6.95 5.72
CA ALA A 263 5.33 -8.19 6.20
C ALA A 263 6.80 -8.03 6.62
N ASP A 264 7.49 -6.95 6.20
CA ASP A 264 8.88 -6.69 6.55
C ASP A 264 9.22 -5.19 6.42
N PRO A 265 9.33 -4.45 7.55
CA PRO A 265 9.10 -4.91 8.91
C PRO A 265 7.64 -5.32 9.15
N VAL A 266 7.37 -6.14 10.16
CA VAL A 266 5.99 -6.56 10.44
C VAL A 266 5.23 -5.39 11.06
N VAL A 267 4.20 -4.92 10.34
CA VAL A 267 3.26 -3.90 10.81
C VAL A 267 1.83 -4.38 10.54
N VAL A 268 1.01 -4.39 11.58
CA VAL A 268 -0.40 -4.81 11.54
C VAL A 268 -1.27 -3.65 11.96
N ALA A 269 -2.26 -3.29 11.14
CA ALA A 269 -3.33 -2.39 11.56
C ALA A 269 -4.43 -3.24 12.20
N ALA A 270 -4.79 -2.99 13.46
CA ALA A 270 -5.87 -3.72 14.12
C ALA A 270 -6.77 -2.81 14.97
N SER A 271 -8.07 -3.11 14.95
CA SER A 271 -9.04 -2.51 15.87
C SER A 271 -8.84 -3.04 17.29
N ALA A 272 -9.33 -2.30 18.30
CA ALA A 272 -9.29 -2.75 19.69
C ALA A 272 -10.17 -3.99 19.94
N SER A 273 -11.27 -4.12 19.19
CA SER A 273 -12.16 -5.28 19.15
C SER A 273 -13.09 -5.17 17.95
N GLY A 274 -13.60 -6.30 17.44
CA GLY A 274 -14.55 -6.36 16.32
C GLY A 274 -14.27 -5.33 15.22
N ASP A 275 -15.27 -4.53 14.90
CA ASP A 275 -15.20 -3.42 13.95
C ASP A 275 -15.05 -2.05 14.65
N SER A 276 -14.34 -1.96 15.77
CA SER A 276 -14.15 -0.67 16.48
C SER A 276 -13.38 0.36 15.64
N ASP A 277 -13.76 1.63 15.82
CA ASP A 277 -12.99 2.76 15.30
C ASP A 277 -11.74 3.05 16.15
N SER A 278 -11.67 2.56 17.39
CA SER A 278 -10.43 2.53 18.15
C SER A 278 -9.53 1.37 17.71
N GLY A 279 -8.23 1.55 17.86
CA GLY A 279 -7.21 0.56 17.48
C GLY A 279 -5.87 1.24 17.26
N ALA A 280 -4.92 0.49 16.72
CA ALA A 280 -3.57 0.97 16.49
C ALA A 280 -2.88 0.19 15.35
N TYR A 281 -1.75 0.74 14.91
CA TYR A 281 -0.71 -0.03 14.23
C TYR A 281 0.21 -0.66 15.27
N PHE A 282 0.42 -1.96 15.12
CA PHE A 282 1.31 -2.77 15.94
C PHE A 282 2.52 -3.15 15.10
N SER A 283 3.71 -2.77 15.55
CA SER A 283 4.97 -3.09 14.88
C SER A 283 5.87 -3.95 15.75
N PHE A 284 6.72 -4.75 15.10
CA PHE A 284 7.59 -5.69 15.77
C PHE A 284 9.03 -5.53 15.29
N GLY A 285 9.97 -5.59 16.23
CA GLY A 285 11.38 -5.75 15.92
C GLY A 285 11.66 -7.10 15.25
N LYS A 286 12.86 -7.24 14.67
CA LYS A 286 13.28 -8.44 13.90
C LYS A 286 13.16 -9.78 14.66
N ASN A 287 13.11 -9.73 15.99
CA ASN A 287 12.99 -10.89 16.87
C ASN A 287 11.56 -11.10 17.44
N GLY A 288 10.56 -10.39 16.92
CA GLY A 288 9.18 -10.46 17.42
C GLY A 288 8.93 -9.67 18.69
N ARG A 289 9.88 -8.84 19.13
CA ARG A 289 9.63 -7.94 20.26
C ARG A 289 8.67 -6.83 19.81
N PRO A 290 7.51 -6.66 20.48
CA PRO A 290 6.57 -5.59 20.14
C PRO A 290 7.19 -4.23 20.49
N ASN A 291 7.02 -3.27 19.59
CA ASN A 291 7.29 -1.85 19.85
C ASN A 291 6.03 -1.20 20.44
N PRO A 292 6.12 0.05 20.94
CA PRO A 292 4.93 0.82 21.30
C PRO A 292 3.99 0.97 20.09
N PRO A 293 2.67 0.79 20.29
CA PRO A 293 1.70 0.91 19.22
C PRO A 293 1.52 2.38 18.79
N ILE A 294 1.11 2.59 17.53
CA ILE A 294 0.71 3.90 17.00
C ILE A 294 -0.81 3.90 16.92
N ASP A 295 -1.47 4.59 17.84
CA ASP A 295 -2.94 4.63 17.90
C ASP A 295 -3.54 5.20 16.59
N PHE A 296 -4.79 4.85 16.28
CA PHE A 296 -5.48 5.44 15.14
C PHE A 296 -5.90 6.89 15.40
N SER A 297 -5.78 7.39 16.63
CA SER A 297 -6.08 8.78 16.95
C SER A 297 -5.08 9.33 17.96
N GLY A 298 -4.72 10.60 17.78
CA GLY A 298 -3.74 11.27 18.63
C GLY A 298 -3.57 12.75 18.28
N PRO A 299 -2.49 13.40 18.74
CA PRO A 299 -2.22 14.81 18.43
C PRO A 299 -2.00 15.07 16.93
N TYR A 300 -1.73 14.03 16.14
CA TYR A 300 -1.58 14.06 14.68
C TYR A 300 -2.90 13.94 13.91
N GLY A 301 -4.05 13.81 14.59
CA GLY A 301 -5.36 13.65 13.96
C GLY A 301 -5.91 12.23 14.06
N GLU A 302 -6.83 11.88 13.16
CA GLU A 302 -7.57 10.63 13.15
C GLU A 302 -7.31 9.83 11.86
N ILE A 303 -6.88 8.59 11.98
CA ILE A 303 -6.69 7.67 10.86
C ILE A 303 -7.97 6.88 10.66
N GLU A 304 -8.77 7.35 9.71
CA GLU A 304 -10.07 6.78 9.40
C GLU A 304 -9.97 5.31 9.00
N ARG A 305 -11.04 4.56 9.30
CA ARG A 305 -11.12 3.11 9.03
C ARG A 305 -10.76 2.74 7.59
N SER A 306 -11.27 3.49 6.62
CA SER A 306 -11.02 3.27 5.18
C SER A 306 -9.56 3.55 4.77
N ARG A 307 -8.79 4.25 5.60
CA ARG A 307 -7.40 4.68 5.34
C ARG A 307 -6.35 3.85 6.09
N ARG A 308 -6.76 2.95 6.97
CA ARG A 308 -5.81 2.13 7.77
C ARG A 308 -4.87 1.31 6.91
N LEU A 309 -5.35 0.81 5.77
CA LEU A 309 -4.57 0.01 4.83
C LEU A 309 -3.99 0.85 3.67
N THR A 310 -4.11 2.18 3.73
CA THR A 310 -3.38 3.08 2.82
C THR A 310 -2.06 3.56 3.43
N ALA A 311 -1.80 3.22 4.70
CA ALA A 311 -0.50 3.42 5.31
C ALA A 311 0.54 2.53 4.62
N ALA A 312 1.80 2.94 4.70
CA ALA A 312 2.91 2.19 4.16
C ALA A 312 4.09 2.23 5.12
N ALA A 313 4.93 1.19 5.14
CA ALA A 313 6.08 1.12 6.02
C ALA A 313 7.38 0.90 5.24
N ASP A 314 8.47 1.48 5.73
CA ASP A 314 9.83 1.10 5.38
C ASP A 314 10.53 0.46 6.59
N ASP A 315 11.84 0.22 6.50
CA ASP A 315 12.66 -0.42 7.55
C ASP A 315 12.52 0.19 8.96
N SER A 316 12.22 1.50 9.06
CA SER A 316 12.24 2.24 10.32
C SER A 316 11.00 3.07 10.59
N ARG A 317 10.15 3.30 9.57
CA ARG A 317 9.05 4.26 9.65
C ARG A 317 7.73 3.69 9.16
N LEU A 318 6.66 4.18 9.77
CA LEU A 318 5.31 4.09 9.23
C LEU A 318 4.91 5.46 8.68
N TYR A 319 4.37 5.48 7.47
CA TYR A 319 3.77 6.66 6.86
C TYR A 319 2.26 6.47 6.84
N ALA A 320 1.52 7.43 7.37
CA ALA A 320 0.06 7.40 7.39
C ALA A 320 -0.54 8.76 7.00
N LEU A 321 -1.84 8.74 6.74
CA LEU A 321 -2.62 9.88 6.26
C LEU A 321 -3.74 10.26 7.26
N PRO A 322 -3.43 10.70 8.50
CA PRO A 322 -4.45 11.14 9.43
C PRO A 322 -5.27 12.33 8.89
N LEU A 323 -6.57 12.25 9.08
CA LEU A 323 -7.51 13.34 8.90
C LEU A 323 -7.34 14.36 10.02
N HIS A 324 -7.06 15.60 9.66
CA HIS A 324 -6.98 16.70 10.62
C HIS A 324 -8.21 17.58 10.53
N ARG A 325 -9.09 17.50 11.54
CA ARG A 325 -10.31 18.30 11.58
C ARG A 325 -9.99 19.74 11.99
N VAL A 326 -10.08 20.66 11.05
CA VAL A 326 -9.79 22.08 11.32
C VAL A 326 -11.09 22.79 11.66
N ARG A 327 -11.17 23.37 12.86
CA ARG A 327 -12.38 24.08 13.32
C ARG A 327 -12.76 25.19 12.34
N ASN A 328 -14.02 25.19 11.89
CA ASN A 328 -14.58 26.12 10.91
C ASN A 328 -13.96 26.03 9.50
N SER A 329 -13.18 24.98 9.20
CA SER A 329 -12.80 24.67 7.82
C SER A 329 -13.92 23.90 7.13
N ARG A 330 -14.05 24.09 5.81
CA ARG A 330 -14.91 23.25 4.96
C ARG A 330 -14.15 22.04 4.40
N VAL A 331 -12.84 21.99 4.62
CA VAL A 331 -11.94 20.95 4.11
C VAL A 331 -11.13 20.42 5.28
N ASP A 332 -11.25 19.12 5.53
CA ASP A 332 -10.42 18.39 6.48
C ASP A 332 -9.41 17.59 5.65
N PRO A 333 -8.16 18.09 5.50
CA PRO A 333 -7.18 17.40 4.68
C PRO A 333 -6.63 16.18 5.41
N HIS A 334 -6.35 15.12 4.64
CA HIS A 334 -5.50 14.04 5.08
C HIS A 334 -4.05 14.47 4.93
N ARG A 335 -3.36 14.62 6.06
CA ARG A 335 -1.98 15.09 6.11
C ARG A 335 -1.04 13.90 6.18
N LEU A 336 0.13 14.00 5.55
CA LEU A 336 1.18 12.99 5.68
C LEU A 336 1.86 13.11 7.04
N THR A 337 1.98 11.98 7.73
CA THR A 337 2.74 11.87 8.99
C THR A 337 3.67 10.67 8.92
N ALA A 338 4.92 10.86 9.32
CA ALA A 338 5.86 9.77 9.53
C ALA A 338 6.01 9.48 11.02
N PHE A 339 5.96 8.20 11.37
CA PHE A 339 6.15 7.69 12.72
C PHE A 339 7.40 6.82 12.77
N ASP A 340 8.14 6.90 13.87
CA ASP A 340 9.23 5.98 14.14
C ASP A 340 8.66 4.66 14.66
N LEU A 341 8.95 3.55 13.98
CA LEU A 341 8.37 2.25 14.32
C LEU A 341 8.86 1.73 15.68
N ALA A 342 10.02 2.16 16.16
CA ALA A 342 10.60 1.66 17.41
C ALA A 342 10.01 2.35 18.66
N THR A 343 9.58 3.59 18.52
CA THR A 343 9.04 4.43 19.61
C THR A 343 7.53 4.65 19.51
N GLY A 344 6.97 4.56 18.30
CA GLY A 344 5.58 4.91 18.01
C GLY A 344 5.33 6.43 17.91
N ASP A 345 6.38 7.23 18.06
CA ASP A 345 6.26 8.69 18.09
C ASP A 345 6.27 9.28 16.67
N PRO A 346 5.52 10.36 16.42
CA PRO A 346 5.62 11.10 15.17
C PRO A 346 6.99 11.77 15.06
N VAL A 347 7.64 11.61 13.90
CA VAL A 347 8.97 12.18 13.59
C VAL A 347 8.84 13.52 12.87
N TRP A 348 7.92 13.59 11.92
CA TRP A 348 7.58 14.80 11.16
C TRP A 348 6.18 14.67 10.55
N GLY A 349 5.60 15.79 10.16
CA GLY A 349 4.27 15.88 9.57
C GLY A 349 3.14 15.83 10.60
N GLY A 350 1.90 15.72 10.11
CA GLY A 350 0.71 15.46 10.93
C GLY A 350 0.14 16.60 11.76
N SER A 351 0.84 17.73 11.88
CA SER A 351 0.30 18.93 12.55
C SER A 351 -0.19 19.96 11.55
N VAL A 352 -0.99 20.94 12.00
CA VAL A 352 -1.45 22.07 11.17
C VAL A 352 -0.25 22.85 10.61
N ASP A 353 0.76 23.03 11.46
CA ASP A 353 1.93 23.87 11.19
C ASP A 353 3.06 23.13 10.45
N ASP A 354 2.96 21.81 10.31
CA ASP A 354 3.93 20.95 9.62
C ASP A 354 3.25 20.17 8.48
N ASP A 355 2.59 20.90 7.58
CA ASP A 355 1.97 20.31 6.39
C ASP A 355 3.02 20.02 5.31
N ARG A 356 3.15 18.75 4.92
CA ARG A 356 4.09 18.31 3.87
C ARG A 356 3.47 18.22 2.49
N LEU A 357 2.16 18.45 2.37
CA LEU A 357 1.41 18.32 1.12
C LEU A 357 0.89 19.67 0.60
N ASP A 358 1.36 20.80 1.16
CA ASP A 358 0.99 22.16 0.77
C ASP A 358 -0.54 22.39 0.67
N GLY A 359 -1.30 21.83 1.63
CA GLY A 359 -2.76 21.91 1.69
C GLY A 359 -3.52 20.88 0.85
N ASP A 360 -2.83 20.06 0.05
CA ASP A 360 -3.49 18.97 -0.66
C ASP A 360 -3.86 17.83 0.30
N THR A 361 -4.88 17.06 -0.07
CA THR A 361 -5.26 15.85 0.67
C THR A 361 -4.54 14.64 0.08
N GLY A 362 -3.74 13.95 0.90
CA GLY A 362 -3.11 12.69 0.50
C GLY A 362 -4.13 11.56 0.44
N TYR A 363 -4.00 10.65 -0.52
CA TYR A 363 -4.89 9.49 -0.60
C TYR A 363 -4.17 8.15 -0.83
N HIS A 364 -2.89 8.16 -1.19
CA HIS A 364 -2.09 6.95 -1.34
C HIS A 364 -0.61 7.24 -1.07
N ILE A 365 0.12 6.29 -0.48
CA ILE A 365 1.54 6.42 -0.13
C ILE A 365 2.33 5.28 -0.75
N ILE A 366 3.43 5.59 -1.42
CA ILE A 366 4.32 4.64 -2.07
C ILE A 366 5.76 4.92 -1.61
N PRO A 367 6.29 4.17 -0.63
CA PRO A 367 7.68 4.27 -0.22
C PRO A 367 8.59 3.54 -1.21
N GLN A 368 9.68 4.18 -1.62
CA GLN A 368 10.67 3.60 -2.53
C GLN A 368 12.04 4.25 -2.35
N ASP A 369 13.08 3.44 -2.10
CA ASP A 369 14.49 3.87 -2.12
C ASP A 369 14.78 5.12 -1.25
N GLY A 370 14.19 5.18 -0.06
CA GLY A 370 14.33 6.31 0.86
C GLY A 370 13.54 7.56 0.48
N LYS A 371 12.74 7.49 -0.58
CA LYS A 371 11.76 8.51 -0.99
C LYS A 371 10.35 8.03 -0.68
N ILE A 372 9.45 8.99 -0.53
CA ILE A 372 8.01 8.74 -0.37
C ILE A 372 7.28 9.47 -1.49
N THR A 373 6.59 8.72 -2.34
CA THR A 373 5.66 9.30 -3.30
C THR A 373 4.27 9.29 -2.69
N VAL A 374 3.64 10.46 -2.62
CA VAL A 374 2.25 10.60 -2.15
C VAL A 374 1.39 11.07 -3.31
N LEU A 375 0.32 10.33 -3.57
CA LEU A 375 -0.71 10.78 -4.48
C LEU A 375 -1.66 11.71 -3.72
N THR A 376 -1.85 12.91 -4.26
CA THR A 376 -2.64 13.97 -3.63
C THR A 376 -3.76 14.44 -4.53
N SER A 377 -4.84 14.92 -3.91
CA SER A 377 -5.88 15.65 -4.61
C SER A 377 -6.09 17.02 -3.96
N ARG A 378 -6.46 18.00 -4.78
CA ARG A 378 -6.82 19.33 -4.34
C ARG A 378 -8.23 19.61 -4.80
N HIS A 379 -9.12 19.89 -3.86
CA HIS A 379 -10.48 20.32 -4.15
C HIS A 379 -10.52 21.84 -4.26
N GLU A 380 -10.86 22.34 -5.45
CA GLU A 380 -11.08 23.76 -5.66
C GLU A 380 -12.59 24.02 -5.72
N THR A 381 -13.11 24.69 -4.68
CA THR A 381 -14.47 25.21 -4.72
C THR A 381 -14.43 26.60 -5.34
N SER A 382 -14.75 26.70 -6.63
CA SER A 382 -14.93 28.01 -7.26
C SER A 382 -16.22 28.67 -6.75
N PHE A 383 -16.23 29.99 -6.61
CA PHE A 383 -17.37 30.73 -6.04
C PHE A 383 -18.63 30.67 -6.94
N PHE A 384 -18.46 30.36 -8.23
CA PHE A 384 -19.52 30.36 -9.25
C PHE A 384 -19.45 29.19 -10.25
N GLY A 385 -18.67 28.14 -9.98
CA GLY A 385 -18.50 27.00 -10.89
C GLY A 385 -18.58 25.67 -10.18
N ASP A 386 -18.60 24.60 -10.99
CA ASP A 386 -18.61 23.24 -10.47
C ASP A 386 -17.31 22.97 -9.69
N PRO A 387 -17.38 22.23 -8.57
CA PRO A 387 -16.18 21.82 -7.85
C PRO A 387 -15.28 21.02 -8.77
N SER A 388 -14.03 21.42 -8.86
CA SER A 388 -12.99 20.70 -9.60
C SER A 388 -12.04 20.02 -8.62
N SER A 389 -11.44 18.92 -9.06
CA SER A 389 -10.37 18.25 -8.32
C SER A 389 -9.17 18.06 -9.24
N THR A 390 -8.03 18.62 -8.85
CA THR A 390 -6.76 18.34 -9.52
C THR A 390 -6.04 17.25 -8.75
N ASN A 391 -5.56 16.23 -9.47
CA ASN A 391 -4.75 15.16 -8.89
C ASN A 391 -3.28 15.44 -9.19
N SER A 392 -2.42 15.18 -8.21
CA SER A 392 -0.98 15.36 -8.32
C SER A 392 -0.26 14.20 -7.65
N LEU A 393 1.04 14.12 -7.88
CA LEU A 393 1.95 13.32 -7.08
C LEU A 393 3.03 14.23 -6.49
N ARG A 394 3.45 13.91 -5.27
CA ARG A 394 4.52 14.61 -4.56
C ARG A 394 5.56 13.59 -4.16
N VAL A 395 6.83 13.90 -4.43
CA VAL A 395 7.96 13.08 -4.02
C VAL A 395 8.66 13.79 -2.87
N LEU A 396 8.77 13.11 -1.73
CA LEU A 396 9.39 13.62 -0.52
C LEU A 396 10.59 12.76 -0.13
N ASP A 397 11.55 13.37 0.54
CA ASP A 397 12.60 12.66 1.26
C ASP A 397 11.99 11.90 2.44
N GLY A 398 12.17 10.58 2.49
CA GLY A 398 11.58 9.75 3.54
C GLY A 398 12.16 10.04 4.92
N ALA A 399 13.40 10.53 5.01
CA ALA A 399 14.08 10.81 6.26
C ALA A 399 13.66 12.17 6.87
N THR A 400 13.43 13.19 6.06
CA THR A 400 13.14 14.56 6.53
C THR A 400 11.73 15.05 6.24
N GLY A 401 11.00 14.37 5.36
CA GLY A 401 9.73 14.84 4.81
C GLY A 401 9.88 16.07 3.92
N GLU A 402 11.10 16.40 3.47
CA GLU A 402 11.34 17.54 2.58
C GLU A 402 10.84 17.20 1.18
N GLN A 403 9.94 18.03 0.64
CA GLN A 403 9.44 17.89 -0.72
C GLN A 403 10.56 18.12 -1.73
N ARG A 404 10.69 17.20 -2.68
CA ARG A 404 11.70 17.23 -3.75
C ARG A 404 11.07 17.56 -5.10
N GLU A 405 9.91 16.97 -5.39
CA GLU A 405 9.26 17.08 -6.69
C GLU A 405 7.73 17.14 -6.52
N VAL A 406 7.08 17.86 -7.42
CA VAL A 406 5.62 17.92 -7.54
C VAL A 406 5.27 17.83 -9.01
N HIS A 407 4.44 16.85 -9.36
CA HIS A 407 3.93 16.69 -10.72
C HIS A 407 2.42 16.66 -10.68
N SER A 408 1.78 17.41 -11.57
CA SER A 408 0.32 17.42 -11.72
C SER A 408 -0.11 16.52 -12.87
N PHE A 409 -1.14 15.71 -12.61
CA PHE A 409 -1.80 14.95 -13.67
C PHE A 409 -2.71 15.90 -14.48
N PRO A 410 -2.95 15.61 -15.77
CA PRO A 410 -3.92 16.33 -16.58
C PRO A 410 -5.30 16.44 -15.91
N GLU A 411 -5.98 17.58 -16.11
CA GLU A 411 -7.33 17.79 -15.57
C GLU A 411 -8.33 16.72 -16.04
N GLY A 412 -9.21 16.28 -15.13
CA GLY A 412 -10.27 15.31 -15.42
C GLY A 412 -9.85 13.85 -15.32
N ASP A 413 -8.58 13.56 -15.00
CA ASP A 413 -8.13 12.20 -14.68
C ASP A 413 -8.67 11.77 -13.31
N ASP A 414 -9.27 10.57 -13.27
CA ASP A 414 -9.65 9.91 -12.02
C ASP A 414 -8.40 9.65 -11.14
N PRO A 415 -8.57 9.56 -9.80
CA PRO A 415 -7.50 9.20 -8.89
C PRO A 415 -6.77 7.92 -9.33
N VAL A 416 -5.45 7.92 -9.17
CA VAL A 416 -4.59 6.79 -9.48
C VAL A 416 -4.47 5.89 -8.26
N ASP A 417 -4.62 4.58 -8.43
CA ASP A 417 -4.56 3.61 -7.32
C ASP A 417 -3.15 3.06 -7.09
N ALA A 418 -2.32 3.00 -8.13
CA ALA A 418 -0.92 2.60 -8.07
C ALA A 418 -0.09 3.29 -9.16
N LEU A 419 1.20 3.48 -8.91
CA LEU A 419 2.15 4.00 -9.88
C LEU A 419 3.19 2.94 -10.25
N PHE A 420 3.54 2.89 -11.52
CA PHE A 420 4.65 2.11 -12.04
C PHE A 420 5.62 3.00 -12.80
N VAL A 421 6.91 2.67 -12.75
CA VAL A 421 7.92 3.31 -13.59
C VAL A 421 8.39 2.29 -14.63
N HIS A 422 8.35 2.68 -15.91
CA HIS A 422 8.78 1.82 -17.01
C HIS A 422 9.50 2.66 -18.06
N GLU A 423 10.77 2.34 -18.33
CA GLU A 423 11.60 3.03 -19.33
C GLU A 423 11.59 4.57 -19.19
N GLY A 424 11.63 5.07 -17.95
CA GLY A 424 11.64 6.51 -17.65
C GLY A 424 10.27 7.19 -17.77
N ARG A 425 9.19 6.43 -18.03
CA ARG A 425 7.82 6.92 -17.98
C ARG A 425 7.15 6.53 -16.68
N LEU A 426 6.26 7.40 -16.23
CA LEU A 426 5.34 7.11 -15.14
C LEU A 426 4.06 6.51 -15.71
N ILE A 427 3.52 5.46 -15.07
CA ILE A 427 2.28 4.81 -15.48
C ILE A 427 1.35 4.77 -14.29
N GLY A 428 0.23 5.49 -14.39
CA GLY A 428 -0.84 5.45 -13.39
C GLY A 428 -1.81 4.32 -13.67
N ALA A 429 -2.09 3.51 -12.65
CA ALA A 429 -3.05 2.42 -12.71
C ALA A 429 -4.32 2.74 -11.91
N ARG A 430 -5.48 2.32 -12.43
CA ARG A 430 -6.81 2.60 -11.84
C ARG A 430 -7.65 1.34 -11.83
N TYR A 431 -7.98 0.87 -10.63
CA TYR A 431 -8.68 -0.39 -10.41
C TYR A 431 -9.64 -0.38 -9.21
N LYS A 432 -9.68 0.68 -8.37
CA LYS A 432 -10.61 0.82 -7.24
C LYS A 432 -11.79 1.74 -7.51
N SER A 433 -11.73 2.59 -8.54
CA SER A 433 -12.84 3.50 -8.88
C SER A 433 -14.03 2.73 -9.46
N TYR A 434 -14.98 2.37 -8.59
CA TYR A 434 -16.16 1.60 -8.95
C TYR A 434 -17.20 2.46 -9.65
N GLY A 435 -17.84 1.89 -10.68
CA GLY A 435 -19.01 2.52 -11.30
C GLY A 435 -18.72 3.65 -12.31
N SER A 436 -17.47 4.02 -12.57
CA SER A 436 -17.06 4.86 -13.70
C SER A 436 -16.43 4.01 -14.82
N ARG A 437 -16.37 4.57 -16.04
CA ARG A 437 -15.64 3.93 -17.15
C ARG A 437 -14.20 4.41 -17.08
N ASN A 438 -13.32 3.59 -16.52
CA ASN A 438 -11.95 4.00 -16.25
C ASN A 438 -11.00 3.34 -17.22
N LYS A 439 -9.96 4.07 -17.61
CA LYS A 439 -8.82 3.53 -18.34
C LYS A 439 -7.90 2.88 -17.30
N PRO A 440 -7.71 1.55 -17.31
CA PRO A 440 -6.94 0.87 -16.27
C PRO A 440 -5.51 1.39 -16.12
N PHE A 441 -4.91 1.81 -17.23
CA PHE A 441 -3.57 2.39 -17.28
C PHE A 441 -3.52 3.62 -18.18
N THR A 442 -2.79 4.63 -17.70
CA THR A 442 -2.38 5.82 -18.45
C THR A 442 -0.88 5.99 -18.25
N SER A 443 -0.14 6.18 -19.34
CA SER A 443 1.28 6.54 -19.27
C SER A 443 1.47 8.02 -19.46
N TYR A 444 2.37 8.56 -18.65
CA TYR A 444 2.72 9.96 -18.56
C TYR A 444 4.18 10.19 -18.96
N GLU A 445 4.42 11.33 -19.58
CA GLU A 445 5.75 11.85 -19.91
C GLU A 445 5.88 13.31 -19.45
N HIS A 446 7.11 13.71 -19.12
CA HIS A 446 7.44 15.10 -18.80
C HIS A 446 7.22 15.98 -20.04
N ARG A 447 6.66 17.18 -19.83
CA ARG A 447 6.38 18.13 -20.91
C ARG A 447 7.48 19.17 -21.10
#